data_AF-A0A7S1SDR3-F1
#
_entry.id   AF-A0A7S1SDR3-F1
#
_cell.length_a   1.000
_cell.length_b   1.000
_cell.length_c   1.000
_cell.angle_alpha   90.00
_cell.angle_beta   90.00
_cell.angle_gamma   90.00
#
_symmetry.space_group_name_H-M   'P 1'
#
loop_
_entity.id
_entity.type
_entity.pdbx_description
1 polymer ?
#
loop_
_entity_poly.entity_id
_entity_poly.type
_entity_poly.pdbx_seq_one_letter_code
_entity_poly.pdbx_strand_id
1 'polypeptide(L)'
;FELRAGSALSAGAVEGRLQSCRQAVGQLQEMLRMDFSPDLCPMVDILVNEARDEVGQLQQAGEACLAEGRFDLVEQLTGIASELDDVQRRAEVWKSGRGSGGGGAGAGHGSALHMSDDERMARELAAQFEEEERAASNAGTPAQSMRSHRSAQEEEDERFARDLAAADGHAVPAPEALAPA
;
A
#
# COMPACT_ATOMS: atom_id res chain seq x y z
N PHE A 1 -32.07 26.17 -13.75
CA PHE A 1 -31.23 25.19 -13.06
C PHE A 1 -30.48 25.93 -11.96
N GLU A 2 -31.13 26.08 -10.80
CA GLU A 2 -30.44 26.55 -9.59
C GLU A 2 -29.59 25.39 -9.09
N LEU A 3 -28.27 25.52 -9.25
CA LEU A 3 -27.31 24.66 -8.57
C LEU A 3 -27.51 24.91 -7.07
N ARG A 4 -28.22 23.99 -6.43
CA ARG A 4 -28.28 23.85 -4.99
C ARG A 4 -26.84 23.72 -4.52
N ALA A 5 -26.27 24.84 -4.06
CA ALA A 5 -25.03 24.85 -3.31
C ALA A 5 -25.28 24.00 -2.06
N GLY A 6 -25.07 22.69 -2.19
CA GLY A 6 -24.87 21.82 -1.03
C GLY A 6 -23.72 22.45 -0.28
N SER A 7 -23.98 22.88 0.95
CA SER A 7 -23.10 23.70 1.77
C SER A 7 -21.67 23.15 1.74
N ALA A 8 -20.85 23.66 0.82
CA ALA A 8 -19.43 23.40 0.81
C ALA A 8 -18.92 24.02 2.11
N LEU A 9 -18.42 23.17 3.02
CA LEU A 9 -17.75 23.62 4.23
C LEU A 9 -16.70 24.63 3.79
N SER A 10 -16.85 25.88 4.27
CA SER A 10 -15.95 26.94 3.88
C SER A 10 -14.54 26.61 4.31
N ALA A 11 -13.58 27.22 3.63
CA ALA A 11 -12.18 27.07 3.88
C ALA A 11 -11.74 27.07 5.36
N GLY A 12 -12.16 28.11 6.08
CA GLY A 12 -11.87 28.25 7.51
C GLY A 12 -12.64 27.26 8.39
N ALA A 13 -13.79 26.76 7.94
CA ALA A 13 -14.51 25.70 8.65
C ALA A 13 -13.77 24.36 8.54
N VAL A 14 -13.14 24.06 7.40
CA VAL A 14 -12.27 22.89 7.22
C VAL A 14 -11.05 22.99 8.14
N GLU A 15 -10.37 24.14 8.15
CA GLU A 15 -9.19 24.36 9.00
C GLU A 15 -9.50 24.23 10.49
N GLY A 16 -10.60 24.84 10.96
CA GLY A 16 -11.01 24.72 12.37
C GLY A 16 -11.35 23.30 12.78
N ARG A 17 -11.98 22.53 11.88
CA ARG A 17 -12.27 21.10 12.10
C ARG A 17 -11.03 20.24 12.08
N LEU A 18 -10.10 20.54 11.17
CA LEU A 18 -8.82 19.84 11.08
C LEU A 18 -8.02 20.03 12.38
N GLN A 19 -8.09 21.22 13.00
CA GLN A 19 -7.50 21.47 14.30
C GLN A 19 -8.23 20.75 15.45
N SER A 20 -9.56 20.70 15.44
CA SER A 20 -10.37 19.92 16.40
C SER A 20 -9.99 18.44 16.36
N CYS A 21 -9.92 17.87 15.16
CA CYS A 21 -9.57 16.48 14.95
C CYS A 21 -8.16 16.16 15.46
N ARG A 22 -7.17 17.02 15.21
CA ARG A 22 -5.82 16.87 15.78
C ARG A 22 -5.81 16.89 17.31
N GLN A 23 -6.63 17.75 17.94
CA GLN A 23 -6.74 17.77 19.39
C GLN A 23 -7.36 16.48 19.93
N ALA A 24 -8.44 15.99 19.31
CA ALA A 24 -9.07 14.73 19.69
C ALA A 24 -8.11 13.54 19.54
N VAL A 25 -7.39 13.47 18.42
CA VAL A 25 -6.34 12.46 18.18
C VAL A 25 -5.22 12.57 19.22
N GLY A 26 -4.77 13.78 19.56
CA GLY A 26 -3.76 14.01 20.59
C GLY A 26 -4.22 13.52 21.97
N GLN A 27 -5.46 13.82 22.37
CA GLN A 27 -6.05 13.35 23.62
C GLN A 27 -6.15 11.82 23.66
N LEU A 28 -6.56 11.19 22.55
CA LEU A 28 -6.55 9.74 22.38
C LEU A 28 -5.15 9.16 22.58
N GLN A 29 -4.13 9.76 21.97
CA GLN A 29 -2.74 9.31 22.14
C GLN A 29 -2.26 9.42 23.59
N GLU A 30 -2.65 10.47 24.31
CA GLU A 30 -2.31 10.61 25.73
C GLU A 30 -2.98 9.55 26.60
N MET A 31 -4.28 9.27 26.38
CA MET A 31 -4.98 8.18 27.07
C MET A 31 -4.37 6.82 26.78
N LEU A 32 -4.01 6.54 25.53
CA LEU A 32 -3.41 5.25 25.14
C LEU A 32 -1.99 5.05 25.71
N ARG A 33 -1.36 6.11 26.24
CA ARG A 33 -0.10 5.99 27.01
C ARG A 33 -0.34 5.59 28.46
N MET A 34 -1.56 5.73 28.97
CA MET A 34 -1.91 5.31 30.33
C MET A 34 -2.06 3.80 30.41
N ASP A 35 -1.91 3.26 31.62
CA ASP A 35 -2.20 1.86 31.90
C ASP A 35 -3.63 1.52 31.49
N PHE A 36 -3.82 0.29 31.01
CA PHE A 36 -5.13 -0.21 30.63
C PHE A 36 -6.10 -0.09 31.81
N SER A 37 -7.24 0.55 31.55
CA SER A 37 -8.35 0.61 32.49
C SER A 37 -9.66 0.28 31.77
N PRO A 38 -10.40 -0.75 32.23
CA PRO A 38 -11.68 -1.11 31.62
C PRO A 38 -12.72 0.01 31.73
N ASP A 39 -12.60 0.88 32.75
CA ASP A 39 -13.49 2.03 32.94
C ASP A 39 -13.27 3.12 31.89
N LEU A 40 -12.09 3.16 31.27
CA LEU A 40 -11.74 4.13 30.23
C LEU A 40 -12.09 3.62 28.81
N CYS A 41 -12.37 2.32 28.63
CA CYS A 41 -12.73 1.76 27.32
C CYS A 41 -13.91 2.48 26.64
N PRO A 42 -15.05 2.76 27.32
CA PRO A 42 -16.15 3.48 26.70
C PRO A 42 -15.76 4.88 26.24
N MET A 43 -14.86 5.55 26.98
CA MET A 43 -14.39 6.89 26.64
C MET A 43 -13.45 6.86 25.42
N VAL A 44 -12.56 5.87 25.35
CA VAL A 44 -11.72 5.62 24.16
C VAL A 44 -12.60 5.33 22.93
N ASP A 45 -13.64 4.52 23.07
CA ASP A 45 -14.58 4.21 21.99
C ASP A 45 -15.34 5.47 21.51
N ILE A 46 -15.80 6.31 22.43
CA ILE A 46 -16.45 7.59 22.10
C ILE A 46 -15.49 8.48 21.32
N LEU A 47 -14.27 8.69 21.82
CA LEU A 47 -13.29 9.56 21.17
C LEU A 47 -12.85 9.04 19.80
N VAL A 48 -12.72 7.72 19.64
CA VAL A 48 -12.46 7.10 18.33
C VAL A 48 -13.61 7.38 17.36
N ASN A 49 -14.85 7.19 17.80
CA ASN A 49 -16.02 7.42 16.94
C ASN A 49 -16.18 8.89 16.56
N GLU A 50 -16.00 9.82 17.51
CA GLU A 50 -16.03 11.26 17.25
C GLU A 50 -14.96 11.66 16.23
N ALA A 51 -13.73 11.16 16.37
CA ALA A 51 -12.65 11.44 15.43
C ALA A 51 -12.94 10.84 14.04
N ARG A 52 -13.58 9.66 13.95
CA ARG A 52 -14.02 9.06 12.67
C ARG A 52 -15.07 9.91 11.98
N ASP A 53 -16.05 10.36 12.72
CA ASP A 53 -17.12 11.19 12.18
C ASP A 53 -16.59 12.54 11.69
N GLU A 54 -15.63 13.14 12.41
CA GLU A 54 -14.97 14.36 11.96
C GLU A 54 -14.14 14.13 10.68
N VAL A 55 -13.34 13.06 10.61
CA VAL A 55 -12.57 12.73 9.40
C VAL A 55 -13.49 12.40 8.23
N GLY A 56 -14.59 11.68 8.43
CA GLY A 56 -15.55 11.38 7.37
C GLY A 56 -16.20 12.64 6.80
N GLN A 57 -16.52 13.62 7.65
CA GLN A 57 -17.05 14.91 7.22
C GLN A 57 -15.98 15.78 6.54
N LEU A 58 -14.72 15.71 7.01
CA LEU A 58 -13.59 16.37 6.36
C LEU A 58 -13.33 15.78 4.98
N GLN A 59 -13.36 14.45 4.81
CA GLN A 59 -13.17 13.77 3.53
C GLN A 59 -14.20 14.21 2.49
N GLN A 60 -15.46 14.40 2.88
CA GLN A 60 -16.49 14.97 2.02
C GLN A 60 -16.19 16.43 1.62
N ALA A 61 -15.54 17.20 2.49
CA ALA A 61 -15.05 18.54 2.16
C ALA A 61 -13.74 18.54 1.35
N GLY A 62 -13.04 17.41 1.30
CA GLY A 62 -11.78 17.24 0.55
C GLY A 62 -11.96 17.43 -0.95
N GLU A 63 -13.08 16.96 -1.52
CA GLU A 63 -13.41 17.18 -2.93
C GLU A 63 -13.61 18.66 -3.26
N ALA A 64 -14.24 19.42 -2.34
CA ALA A 64 -14.38 20.87 -2.49
C ALA A 64 -13.02 21.58 -2.39
N CYS A 65 -12.14 21.15 -1.47
CA CYS A 65 -10.78 21.69 -1.36
C CYS A 65 -9.93 21.41 -2.60
N LEU A 66 -10.08 20.24 -3.22
CA LEU A 66 -9.44 19.90 -4.50
C LEU A 66 -9.93 20.79 -5.64
N ALA A 67 -11.25 21.02 -5.72
CA ALA A 67 -11.84 21.89 -6.73
C ALA A 67 -11.39 23.36 -6.60
N GLU A 68 -11.11 23.82 -5.37
CA GLU A 68 -10.59 25.15 -5.07
C GLU A 68 -9.06 25.26 -5.18
N GLY A 69 -8.35 24.18 -5.51
CA GLY A 69 -6.89 24.14 -5.64
C GLY A 69 -6.14 24.26 -4.31
N ARG A 70 -6.79 23.93 -3.18
CA ARG A 70 -6.20 24.03 -1.84
C ARG A 70 -5.62 22.69 -1.40
N PHE A 71 -4.59 22.26 -2.12
CA PHE A 71 -3.93 20.96 -1.95
C PHE A 71 -3.30 20.77 -0.57
N ASP A 72 -2.81 21.85 0.07
CA ASP A 72 -2.21 21.78 1.41
C ASP A 72 -3.19 21.27 2.47
N LEU A 73 -4.48 21.59 2.34
CA LEU A 73 -5.50 21.11 3.28
C LEU A 73 -5.87 19.66 3.03
N VAL A 74 -5.86 19.25 1.76
CA VAL A 74 -6.09 17.86 1.38
C VAL A 74 -4.97 16.98 1.91
N GLU A 75 -3.70 17.40 1.75
CA GLU A 75 -2.55 16.69 2.30
C GLU A 75 -2.61 16.56 3.83
N GLN A 76 -2.95 17.66 4.51
CA GLN A 76 -3.13 17.64 5.96
C GLN A 76 -4.25 16.69 6.42
N LEU A 77 -5.33 16.60 5.64
CA LEU A 77 -6.45 15.71 5.89
C LEU A 77 -6.05 14.24 5.70
N THR A 78 -5.32 13.90 4.63
CA THR A 78 -4.79 12.55 4.45
C THR A 78 -3.80 12.16 5.55
N GLY A 79 -2.97 13.11 6.01
CA GLY A 79 -2.07 12.89 7.15
C GLY A 79 -2.83 12.53 8.43
N ILE A 80 -3.86 13.31 8.77
CA ILE A 80 -4.70 13.05 9.95
C ILE A 80 -5.49 11.76 9.82
N ALA A 81 -6.04 11.46 8.64
CA ALA A 81 -6.76 10.22 8.41
C ALA A 81 -5.87 9.00 8.64
N SER A 82 -4.61 9.07 8.20
CA SER A 82 -3.61 8.03 8.44
C SER A 82 -3.25 7.91 9.93
N GLU A 83 -3.03 9.04 10.60
CA GLU A 83 -2.75 9.06 12.04
C GLU A 83 -3.92 8.49 12.86
N LEU A 84 -5.16 8.80 12.46
CA LEU A 84 -6.36 8.26 13.10
C LEU A 84 -6.47 6.74 12.92
N ASP A 85 -6.14 6.20 11.74
CA ASP A 85 -6.11 4.74 11.51
C ASP A 85 -5.09 4.05 12.44
N ASP A 86 -3.89 4.61 12.56
CA ASP A 86 -2.85 4.11 13.46
C ASP A 86 -3.28 4.17 14.94
N VAL A 87 -3.93 5.27 15.34
CA VAL A 87 -4.46 5.45 16.70
C VAL A 87 -5.58 4.46 16.98
N GLN A 88 -6.47 4.22 16.01
CA GLN A 88 -7.54 3.23 16.13
C GLN A 88 -7.00 1.82 16.34
N ARG A 89 -6.03 1.40 15.51
CA ARG A 89 -5.37 0.10 15.69
C ARG A 89 -4.74 -0.02 17.07
N ARG A 90 -4.05 1.03 17.53
CA ARG A 90 -3.49 1.05 18.89
C ARG A 90 -4.57 1.01 19.98
N ALA A 91 -5.70 1.69 19.79
CA ALA A 91 -6.83 1.63 20.72
C ALA A 91 -7.42 0.22 20.79
N GLU A 92 -7.57 -0.47 19.66
CA GLU A 92 -8.00 -1.87 19.64
C GLU A 92 -7.00 -2.79 20.33
N VAL A 93 -5.69 -2.60 20.11
CA VAL A 93 -4.64 -3.37 20.80
C VAL A 93 -4.65 -3.08 22.30
N TRP A 94 -4.78 -1.82 22.70
CA TRP A 94 -4.83 -1.39 24.10
C TRP A 94 -6.07 -1.98 24.80
N LYS A 95 -7.24 -1.98 24.15
CA LYS A 95 -8.48 -2.60 24.67
C LYS A 95 -8.42 -4.13 24.70
N SER A 96 -7.81 -4.76 23.69
CA SER A 96 -7.68 -6.21 23.57
C SER A 96 -6.56 -6.80 24.43
N GLY A 97 -5.85 -5.96 25.20
CA GLY A 97 -4.84 -6.30 26.20
C GLY A 97 -5.26 -7.26 27.32
N ARG A 98 -6.38 -7.96 27.19
CA ARG A 98 -6.56 -9.30 27.78
C ARG A 98 -5.63 -10.30 27.08
N GLY A 99 -4.33 -10.23 27.37
CA GLY A 99 -3.43 -11.39 27.20
C GLY A 99 -2.19 -11.24 26.32
N SER A 100 -1.77 -10.04 25.94
CA SER A 100 -0.46 -9.88 25.28
C SER A 100 0.18 -8.55 25.66
N GLY A 101 1.29 -8.61 26.40
CA GLY A 101 2.12 -7.43 26.63
C GLY A 101 1.91 -6.72 27.96
N GLY A 102 1.85 -7.47 29.06
CA GLY A 102 2.56 -6.99 30.25
C GLY A 102 4.02 -6.83 29.85
N GLY A 103 4.47 -5.59 29.66
CA GLY A 103 5.88 -5.23 29.53
C GLY A 103 6.59 -5.44 30.86
N GLY A 104 6.77 -6.70 31.26
CA GLY A 104 7.71 -7.10 32.29
C GLY A 104 9.05 -7.38 31.63
N ALA A 105 9.92 -6.38 31.57
CA ALA A 105 11.33 -6.60 31.44
C ALA A 105 11.80 -7.49 32.62
N GLY A 106 11.99 -8.79 32.40
CA GLY A 106 12.56 -9.65 33.44
C GLY A 106 12.17 -11.12 33.36
N ALA A 107 13.17 -11.94 33.07
CA ALA A 107 13.35 -13.30 33.59
C ALA A 107 12.26 -14.35 33.27
N GLY A 108 12.48 -15.02 32.14
CA GLY A 108 12.31 -16.47 31.90
C GLY A 108 11.33 -17.28 32.75
N HIS A 109 10.32 -17.84 32.08
CA HIS A 109 10.05 -19.29 32.09
C HIS A 109 8.93 -19.63 31.09
N GLY A 110 9.23 -20.59 30.21
CA GLY A 110 8.35 -21.43 29.38
C GLY A 110 6.92 -20.99 29.05
N SER A 111 6.64 -20.83 27.75
CA SER A 111 5.32 -21.15 27.21
C SER A 111 5.41 -21.48 25.72
N ALA A 112 5.35 -22.76 25.40
CA ALA A 112 5.58 -23.33 24.08
C ALA A 112 4.29 -23.50 23.24
N LEU A 113 3.23 -22.70 23.44
CA LEU A 113 1.91 -23.05 22.91
C LEU A 113 1.09 -21.93 22.26
N HIS A 114 1.68 -20.80 21.87
CA HIS A 114 0.97 -19.84 21.02
C HIS A 114 1.92 -19.26 19.97
N MET A 115 2.05 -19.98 18.84
CA MET A 115 2.63 -19.39 17.64
C MET A 115 1.55 -18.54 16.99
N SER A 116 1.82 -17.25 16.78
CA SER A 116 0.92 -16.35 16.05
C SER A 116 0.74 -16.85 14.61
N ASP A 117 -0.37 -16.51 13.98
CA ASP A 117 -0.67 -16.91 12.60
C ASP A 117 0.44 -16.48 11.62
N ASP A 118 1.07 -15.33 11.90
CA ASP A 118 2.25 -14.83 11.18
C ASP A 118 3.48 -15.73 11.36
N GLU A 119 3.75 -16.26 12.56
CA GLU A 119 4.85 -17.22 12.76
C GLU A 119 4.57 -18.54 12.07
N ARG A 120 3.31 -18.96 11.99
CA ARG A 120 2.90 -20.16 11.26
C ARG A 120 3.08 -19.97 9.76
N MET A 121 2.65 -18.83 9.22
CA MET A 121 2.82 -18.48 7.81
C MET A 121 4.31 -18.30 7.45
N ALA A 122 5.11 -17.68 8.30
CA ALA A 122 6.55 -17.52 8.09
C ALA A 122 7.28 -18.88 8.05
N ARG A 123 6.86 -19.82 8.91
CA ARG A 123 7.40 -21.20 8.88
C ARG A 123 6.94 -21.99 7.67
N GLU A 124 5.70 -21.80 7.23
CA GLU A 124 5.19 -22.43 6.01
C GLU A 124 5.93 -21.92 4.76
N LEU A 125 6.16 -20.61 4.67
CA LEU A 125 6.99 -20.01 3.62
C LEU A 125 8.45 -20.50 3.69
N ALA A 126 9.05 -20.53 4.88
CA ALA A 126 10.42 -21.02 5.05
C ALA A 126 10.55 -22.52 4.66
N ALA A 127 9.57 -23.34 5.01
CA ALA A 127 9.53 -24.74 4.62
C ALA A 127 9.38 -24.91 3.10
N GLN A 128 8.61 -24.05 2.44
CA GLN A 128 8.44 -24.08 0.99
C GLN A 128 9.75 -23.77 0.25
N PHE A 129 10.52 -22.78 0.73
CA PHE A 129 11.85 -22.48 0.19
C PHE A 129 12.85 -23.61 0.44
N GLU A 130 12.85 -24.21 1.63
CA GLU A 130 13.75 -25.34 1.94
C GLU A 130 13.39 -26.61 1.15
N GLU A 131 12.10 -26.85 0.89
CA GLU A 131 11.64 -27.95 0.04
C GLU A 131 12.01 -27.72 -1.44
N GLU A 132 11.94 -26.48 -1.93
CA GLU A 132 12.41 -26.12 -3.28
C GLU A 132 13.93 -26.28 -3.41
N GLU A 133 14.71 -25.85 -2.41
CA GLU A 133 16.17 -26.02 -2.41
C GLU A 133 16.58 -27.50 -2.28
N ARG A 134 15.84 -28.30 -1.51
CA ARG A 134 16.07 -29.75 -1.38
C ARG A 134 15.68 -30.50 -2.65
N ALA A 135 14.58 -30.12 -3.31
CA ALA A 135 14.20 -30.65 -4.61
C ALA A 135 15.22 -30.26 -5.69
N ALA A 136 15.71 -29.02 -5.70
CA ALA A 136 16.75 -28.54 -6.61
C ALA A 136 18.12 -29.22 -6.35
N SER A 137 18.42 -29.56 -5.09
CA SER A 137 19.68 -30.22 -4.72
C SER A 137 19.67 -31.72 -5.05
N ASN A 138 18.50 -32.36 -5.14
CA ASN A 138 18.36 -33.77 -5.51
C ASN A 138 17.97 -33.99 -6.99
N ALA A 139 17.52 -32.94 -7.68
CA ALA A 139 17.39 -32.88 -9.14
C ALA A 139 18.71 -32.34 -9.72
N GLY A 140 19.65 -33.25 -9.99
CA GLY A 140 20.95 -32.93 -10.56
C GLY A 140 20.91 -31.86 -11.66
N THR A 141 21.77 -30.84 -11.51
CA THR A 141 22.31 -29.95 -12.56
C THR A 141 21.47 -29.79 -13.84
N PRO A 142 20.69 -28.71 -13.98
CA PRO A 142 20.17 -28.28 -15.28
C PRO A 142 21.26 -27.51 -16.05
N ALA A 143 22.46 -28.10 -16.18
CA ALA A 143 23.51 -27.54 -17.04
C ALA A 143 23.38 -28.00 -18.51
N GLN A 144 22.34 -28.77 -18.86
CA GLN A 144 22.12 -29.27 -20.23
C GLN A 144 20.77 -28.90 -20.86
N SER A 145 19.91 -28.13 -20.21
CA SER A 145 18.54 -27.85 -20.72
C SER A 145 18.32 -26.42 -21.24
N MET A 146 19.39 -25.73 -21.67
CA MET A 146 19.29 -24.46 -22.42
C MET A 146 20.11 -24.45 -23.72
N ARG A 147 20.73 -25.58 -24.09
CA ARG A 147 21.53 -25.68 -25.33
C ARG A 147 20.75 -26.19 -26.54
N SER A 148 19.53 -26.71 -26.35
CA SER A 148 18.74 -27.28 -27.46
C SER A 148 17.64 -26.37 -28.00
N HIS A 149 17.36 -25.23 -27.37
CA HIS A 149 16.33 -24.28 -27.86
C HIS A 149 16.88 -23.04 -28.56
N ARG A 150 18.19 -22.78 -28.51
CA ARG A 150 18.80 -21.66 -29.25
C ARG A 150 18.99 -21.97 -30.74
N SER A 151 19.24 -23.23 -31.08
CA SER A 151 19.58 -23.64 -32.45
C SER A 151 18.39 -23.62 -33.42
N ALA A 152 17.17 -23.86 -32.95
CA ALA A 152 15.99 -23.87 -33.83
C ALA A 152 15.52 -22.45 -34.20
N GLN A 153 15.73 -21.48 -33.29
CA GLN A 153 15.27 -20.10 -33.50
C GLN A 153 16.23 -19.31 -34.41
N GLU A 154 17.54 -19.59 -34.38
CA GLU A 154 18.51 -18.97 -35.30
C GLU A 154 18.34 -19.47 -36.75
N GLU A 155 17.91 -20.72 -36.98
CA GLU A 155 17.65 -21.24 -38.34
C GLU A 155 16.39 -20.65 -39.01
N GLU A 156 15.37 -20.26 -38.23
CA GLU A 156 14.18 -19.56 -38.76
C GLU A 156 14.49 -18.09 -39.07
N ASP A 157 15.27 -17.42 -38.22
CA ASP A 157 15.68 -16.02 -38.44
C ASP A 157 16.58 -15.87 -39.69
N GLU A 158 17.51 -16.82 -39.93
CA GLU A 158 18.32 -16.82 -41.17
C GLU A 158 17.49 -17.09 -42.43
N ARG A 159 16.45 -17.93 -42.36
CA ARG A 159 15.56 -18.15 -43.50
C ARG A 159 14.74 -16.91 -43.83
N PHE A 160 14.21 -16.23 -42.81
CA PHE A 160 13.43 -15.02 -43.00
C PHE A 160 14.28 -13.86 -43.51
N ALA A 161 15.51 -13.70 -43.00
CA ALA A 161 16.45 -12.68 -43.46
C ALA A 161 16.89 -12.91 -44.92
N ARG A 162 17.06 -14.18 -45.33
CA ARG A 162 17.43 -14.54 -46.71
C ARG A 162 16.30 -14.32 -47.71
N ASP A 163 15.05 -14.54 -47.30
CA ASP A 163 13.87 -14.29 -48.16
C ASP A 163 13.64 -12.77 -48.35
N LEU A 164 13.87 -11.97 -47.29
CA LEU A 164 13.77 -10.51 -47.37
C LEU A 164 14.84 -9.89 -48.27
N ALA A 165 16.07 -10.41 -48.23
CA ALA A 165 17.16 -9.95 -49.09
C ALA A 165 16.98 -10.35 -50.57
N ALA A 166 16.20 -11.39 -50.86
CA ALA A 166 15.88 -11.80 -52.24
C ALA A 166 14.75 -10.96 -52.87
N ALA A 167 13.95 -10.27 -52.06
CA ALA A 167 12.83 -9.43 -52.52
C ALA A 167 13.25 -7.99 -52.91
N ASP A 168 14.43 -7.52 -52.49
CA ASP A 168 14.92 -6.14 -52.73
C ASP A 168 15.69 -5.99 -54.07
N GLY A 169 15.30 -6.77 -55.09
CA GLY A 169 15.90 -6.80 -56.42
C GLY A 169 15.13 -6.04 -57.52
N HIS A 170 14.13 -5.23 -57.18
CA HIS A 170 13.36 -4.46 -58.17
C HIS A 170 13.78 -2.98 -58.17
N ALA A 171 14.76 -2.67 -59.02
CA ALA A 171 15.21 -1.32 -59.33
C ALA A 171 14.04 -0.47 -59.88
N VAL A 172 13.71 0.60 -59.17
CA VAL A 172 12.84 1.68 -59.64
C VAL A 172 13.70 2.92 -59.92
N PRO A 173 13.67 3.51 -61.13
CA PRO A 173 14.48 4.67 -61.46
C PRO A 173 14.01 5.96 -60.75
N ALA A 174 14.97 6.84 -60.49
CA ALA A 174 14.92 8.01 -59.61
C ALA A 174 13.86 9.08 -59.98
N PRO A 175 13.27 9.77 -58.99
CA PRO A 175 12.42 10.94 -59.23
C PRO A 175 13.23 12.20 -59.52
N GLU A 176 12.83 12.88 -60.59
CA GLU A 176 13.36 14.12 -61.16
C GLU A 176 13.23 15.31 -60.20
N ALA A 177 14.29 16.12 -60.11
CA ALA A 177 14.44 17.23 -59.19
C ALA A 177 13.52 18.42 -59.54
N LEU A 178 12.74 18.87 -58.56
CA LEU A 178 11.90 20.06 -58.61
C LEU A 178 12.77 21.31 -58.45
N ALA A 179 12.88 22.13 -59.51
CA ALA A 179 13.54 23.42 -59.47
C ALA A 179 12.61 24.52 -58.88
N PRO A 180 13.13 25.48 -58.10
CA PRO A 180 12.34 26.60 -57.60
C PRO A 180 12.40 27.81 -58.55
N ALA A 181 11.26 28.48 -58.73
CA ALA A 181 11.16 29.88 -59.16
C ALA A 181 9.89 30.49 -58.57
#